data_AF-A0A1E2WML7-F1
#
_entry.id   AF-A0A1E2WML7-F1
#
_cell.length_a   1.000
_cell.length_b   1.000
_cell.length_c   1.000
_cell.angle_alpha   90.00
_cell.angle_beta   90.00
_cell.angle_gamma   90.00
#
_symmetry.space_group_name_H-M   'P 1'
#
loop_
_entity.id
_entity.type
_entity.pdbx_description
1 polymer ?
#
loop_
_entity_poly.entity_id
_entity_poly.type
_entity_poly.pdbx_seq_one_letter_code
_entity_poly.pdbx_strand_id
1 'polypeptide(L)'
;MKLKPFLLAAIASLVPLSASVAQTPTIDYSQGLYKTAAPDWSKITWDTLPPVQQPGFLKIPKNLISVFGYDPSRSWIAGQKVDSVVMLGDADDAFKMSALSLKSIGTVALPTTGTTTKPTLKDFGLIQWQTPKTLVKAMPELSNLSLSEVPPLADLFSKNGAGLGSSTISQAIASNPQVANLTLDKIDLSKYSLDSIPGLDKTQLGKFKSWQQALVNQIPKLSQVPFDKMPQPISSDIGVVGIVSVVLGTAEKGDTRAGNDYFVSGSVVRGDRTLTVACPPGIECSYLEMGDFAGSQGSLYGKRWASGSSQLVLGGYGILAAVNGGKEPTGRLVYGSGFKVALTGVNESLGTADFGLFFRICARPPFQQKTCTPYFIGPVPWLPVSENDLVIVGTGR
;
A
#
# COMPACT_ATOMS: atom_id res chain seq x y z
N MET A 1 -8.70 20.44 -26.34
CA MET A 1 -8.85 18.97 -26.50
C MET A 1 -9.81 18.49 -25.42
N LYS A 2 -11.09 18.26 -25.77
CA LYS A 2 -12.14 17.87 -24.81
C LYS A 2 -11.90 16.41 -24.38
N LEU A 3 -11.47 16.17 -23.14
CA LEU A 3 -11.39 14.80 -22.58
C LEU A 3 -12.81 14.23 -22.51
N LYS A 4 -13.06 13.14 -23.22
CA LYS A 4 -14.26 12.30 -22.98
C LYS A 4 -14.14 11.69 -21.58
N PRO A 5 -15.22 11.61 -20.79
CA PRO A 5 -15.20 10.95 -19.50
C PRO A 5 -14.99 9.45 -19.72
N PHE A 6 -13.79 8.96 -19.41
CA PHE A 6 -13.54 7.52 -19.35
C PHE A 6 -14.13 6.99 -18.04
N LEU A 7 -15.10 6.08 -18.14
CA LEU A 7 -15.64 5.37 -17.00
C LEU A 7 -14.55 4.42 -16.46
N LEU A 8 -13.93 4.78 -15.34
CA LEU A 8 -13.13 3.85 -14.53
C LEU A 8 -14.09 3.20 -13.54
N ALA A 9 -14.58 2.02 -13.89
CA ALA A 9 -15.49 1.24 -13.04
C ALA A 9 -14.70 0.35 -12.08
N ALA A 10 -15.16 0.27 -10.84
CA ALA A 10 -14.89 -0.79 -9.87
C ALA A 10 -16.25 -1.13 -9.25
N ILE A 11 -16.60 -2.41 -9.14
CA ILE A 11 -17.84 -2.87 -8.49
C ILE A 11 -17.40 -3.79 -7.36
N ALA A 12 -17.81 -3.49 -6.13
CA ALA A 12 -17.66 -4.37 -4.98
C ALA A 12 -19.01 -5.05 -4.72
N SER A 13 -19.01 -6.39 -4.65
CA SER A 13 -20.16 -7.18 -4.21
C SER A 13 -19.98 -7.59 -2.75
N LEU A 14 -21.05 -7.46 -1.96
CA LEU A 14 -21.10 -7.79 -0.54
C LEU A 14 -21.44 -9.28 -0.36
N VAL A 15 -20.50 -10.07 0.13
CA VAL A 15 -20.78 -11.38 0.75
C VAL A 15 -19.96 -11.46 2.04
N PRO A 16 -20.58 -11.66 3.21
CA PRO A 16 -19.83 -11.80 4.45
C PRO A 16 -19.20 -13.20 4.52
N LEU A 17 -17.87 -13.25 4.53
CA LEU A 17 -17.10 -14.45 4.86
C LEU A 17 -16.57 -14.30 6.30
N SER A 18 -17.04 -15.18 7.19
CA SER A 18 -16.46 -15.32 8.53
C SER A 18 -15.16 -16.13 8.42
N ALA A 19 -14.05 -15.45 8.14
CA ALA A 19 -12.72 -16.01 8.30
C ALA A 19 -12.20 -15.67 9.70
N SER A 20 -11.57 -16.63 10.38
CA SER A 20 -10.75 -16.39 11.57
C SER A 20 -9.69 -15.34 11.21
N VAL A 21 -9.92 -14.09 11.63
CA VAL A 21 -9.03 -12.96 11.33
C VAL A 21 -7.74 -13.18 12.11
N ALA A 22 -6.60 -13.26 11.42
CA ALA A 22 -5.30 -13.22 12.09
C ALA A 22 -5.25 -11.96 12.97
N GLN A 23 -5.01 -12.13 14.26
CA GLN A 23 -5.05 -11.00 15.20
C GLN A 23 -3.86 -10.07 14.93
N THR A 24 -4.16 -8.81 14.62
CA THR A 24 -3.13 -7.76 14.45
C THR A 24 -2.32 -7.64 15.75
N PRO A 25 -0.98 -7.72 15.70
CA PRO A 25 -0.14 -7.57 16.89
C PRO A 25 -0.34 -6.20 17.57
N THR A 26 -0.51 -6.20 18.88
CA THR A 26 -0.74 -5.01 19.69
C THR A 26 0.20 -4.92 20.90
N ILE A 27 0.35 -3.71 21.42
CA ILE A 27 0.91 -3.41 22.74
C ILE A 27 -0.21 -2.75 23.55
N ASP A 28 -0.45 -3.25 24.75
CA ASP A 28 -1.47 -2.70 25.63
C ASP A 28 -0.94 -1.47 26.38
N TYR A 29 -1.75 -0.42 26.40
CA TYR A 29 -1.52 0.80 27.15
C TYR A 29 -2.67 1.04 28.12
N SER A 30 -2.36 1.63 29.27
CA SER A 30 -3.36 2.06 30.24
C SER A 30 -3.01 3.42 30.84
N GLN A 31 -4.02 4.25 31.02
CA GLN A 31 -3.91 5.54 31.69
C GLN A 31 -5.11 5.72 32.63
N GLY A 32 -4.89 5.45 33.92
CA GLY A 32 -5.96 5.41 34.90
C GLY A 32 -6.97 4.30 34.59
N LEU A 33 -8.22 4.66 34.36
CA LEU A 33 -9.29 3.71 34.03
C LEU A 33 -9.35 3.34 32.53
N TYR A 34 -8.68 4.11 31.67
CA TYR A 34 -8.74 3.93 30.23
C TYR A 34 -7.67 2.96 29.74
N LYS A 35 -8.03 2.13 28.76
CA LYS A 35 -7.16 1.14 28.14
C LYS A 35 -7.20 1.26 26.62
N THR A 36 -6.13 0.83 25.96
CA THR A 36 -6.13 0.66 24.51
C THR A 36 -5.09 -0.36 24.10
N ALA A 37 -5.36 -1.03 23.00
CA ALA A 37 -4.41 -1.88 22.30
C ALA A 37 -3.88 -1.08 21.12
N ALA A 38 -2.67 -0.54 21.21
CA ALA A 38 -2.05 0.17 20.09
C ALA A 38 -1.32 -0.84 19.18
N PRO A 39 -1.21 -0.58 17.87
CA PRO A 39 -0.51 -1.48 16.95
C PRO A 39 0.98 -1.63 17.30
N ASP A 40 1.46 -2.87 17.35
CA ASP A 40 2.89 -3.18 17.51
C ASP A 40 3.60 -3.14 16.15
N TRP A 41 4.06 -1.96 15.74
CA TRP A 41 4.72 -1.76 14.44
C TRP A 41 6.01 -2.57 14.25
N SER A 42 6.61 -3.08 15.33
CA SER A 42 7.78 -3.96 15.27
C SER A 42 7.43 -5.40 14.87
N LYS A 43 6.15 -5.77 14.97
CA LYS A 43 5.62 -7.09 14.60
C LYS A 43 4.67 -7.04 13.41
N ILE A 44 4.10 -5.87 13.10
CA ILE A 44 3.23 -5.68 11.94
C ILE A 44 4.08 -5.55 10.68
N THR A 45 3.88 -6.49 9.75
CA THR A 45 4.45 -6.51 8.41
C THR A 45 3.30 -6.58 7.38
N TRP A 46 3.62 -6.52 6.09
CA TRP A 46 2.62 -6.74 5.04
C TRP A 46 2.02 -8.15 5.06
N ASP A 47 2.80 -9.14 5.51
CA ASP A 47 2.43 -10.56 5.59
C ASP A 47 1.52 -10.87 6.81
N THR A 48 1.67 -10.10 7.89
CA THR A 48 0.85 -10.26 9.10
C THR A 48 -0.48 -9.50 9.05
N LEU A 49 -0.65 -8.58 8.09
CA LEU A 49 -1.93 -7.90 7.91
C LEU A 49 -3.03 -8.91 7.57
N PRO A 50 -4.25 -8.76 8.11
CA PRO A 50 -5.38 -9.53 7.67
C PRO A 50 -5.61 -9.39 6.15
N PRO A 51 -6.25 -10.39 5.51
CA PRO A 51 -6.57 -10.28 4.10
C PRO A 51 -7.63 -9.21 3.82
N VAL A 52 -7.70 -8.74 2.56
CA VAL A 52 -8.78 -7.85 2.11
C VAL A 52 -10.12 -8.60 2.14
N GLN A 53 -11.17 -7.96 2.67
CA GLN A 53 -12.48 -8.61 2.84
C GLN A 53 -13.41 -8.46 1.64
N GLN A 54 -13.12 -7.54 0.71
CA GLN A 54 -13.95 -7.34 -0.47
C GLN A 54 -13.14 -7.50 -1.76
N PRO A 55 -13.76 -8.08 -2.81
CA PRO A 55 -13.14 -8.13 -4.12
C PRO A 55 -13.09 -6.73 -4.73
N GLY A 56 -12.22 -6.55 -5.71
CA GLY A 56 -12.15 -5.30 -6.44
C GLY A 56 -11.18 -5.39 -7.61
N PHE A 57 -11.18 -4.33 -8.41
CA PHE A 57 -10.26 -4.23 -9.53
C PHE A 57 -9.98 -2.77 -9.90
N LEU A 58 -8.85 -2.58 -10.56
CA LEU A 58 -8.52 -1.39 -11.32
C LEU A 58 -8.21 -1.83 -12.75
N LYS A 59 -8.85 -1.18 -13.72
CA LYS A 59 -8.52 -1.34 -15.14
C LYS A 59 -8.18 0.01 -15.74
N ILE A 60 -6.92 0.19 -16.10
CA ILE A 60 -6.43 1.38 -16.76
C ILE A 60 -6.56 1.22 -18.29
N PRO A 61 -7.18 2.17 -18.99
CA PRO A 61 -7.18 2.19 -20.45
C PRO A 61 -5.76 2.17 -21.03
N LYS A 62 -5.54 1.42 -22.13
CA LYS A 62 -4.20 1.27 -22.75
C LYS A 62 -3.51 2.60 -23.05
N ASN A 63 -4.26 3.62 -23.43
CA ASN A 63 -3.74 4.96 -23.70
C ASN A 63 -3.25 5.72 -22.46
N LEU A 64 -3.65 5.30 -21.25
CA LEU A 64 -3.18 5.86 -19.99
C LEU A 64 -2.03 5.04 -19.38
N ILE A 65 -1.91 3.74 -19.70
CA ILE A 65 -0.78 2.91 -19.27
C ILE A 65 0.56 3.53 -19.73
N SER A 66 0.62 3.98 -21.00
CA SER A 66 1.82 4.64 -21.53
C SER A 66 2.17 5.95 -20.81
N VAL A 67 1.16 6.65 -20.27
CA VAL A 67 1.36 7.88 -19.48
C VAL A 67 2.00 7.55 -18.13
N PHE A 68 1.61 6.46 -17.48
CA PHE A 68 2.17 6.05 -16.20
C PHE A 68 3.56 5.42 -16.30
N GLY A 69 3.91 4.87 -17.48
CA GLY A 69 5.18 4.16 -17.69
C GLY A 69 5.20 2.72 -17.16
N TYR A 70 4.08 2.27 -16.60
CA TYR A 70 3.79 0.89 -16.18
C TYR A 70 2.28 0.67 -16.15
N ASP A 71 1.82 -0.57 -16.07
CA ASP A 71 0.40 -0.89 -15.95
C ASP A 71 0.00 -1.05 -14.47
N PRO A 72 -0.81 -0.13 -13.89
CA PRO A 72 -1.30 -0.27 -12.52
C PRO A 72 -2.50 -1.22 -12.42
N SER A 73 -3.03 -1.71 -13.56
CA SER A 73 -4.24 -2.53 -13.61
C SER A 73 -4.04 -3.85 -12.89
N ARG A 74 -5.04 -4.24 -12.10
CA ARG A 74 -5.06 -5.50 -11.34
C ARG A 74 -6.45 -5.77 -10.78
N SER A 75 -6.67 -6.99 -10.34
CA SER A 75 -7.88 -7.42 -9.64
C SER A 75 -7.51 -8.24 -8.42
N TRP A 76 -8.36 -8.22 -7.42
CA TRP A 76 -8.22 -9.03 -6.22
C TRP A 76 -9.56 -9.59 -5.80
N ILE A 77 -9.51 -10.66 -5.01
CA ILE A 77 -10.68 -11.31 -4.42
C ILE A 77 -10.68 -11.10 -2.90
N ALA A 78 -11.85 -11.25 -2.28
CA ALA A 78 -11.94 -11.34 -0.83
C ALA A 78 -11.10 -12.52 -0.31
N GLY A 79 -10.44 -12.35 0.83
CA GLY A 79 -9.52 -13.31 1.42
C GLY A 79 -8.09 -13.24 0.87
N GLN A 80 -7.81 -12.40 -0.12
CA GLN A 80 -6.47 -12.23 -0.66
C GLN A 80 -5.56 -11.41 0.27
N LYS A 81 -4.28 -11.79 0.40
CA LYS A 81 -3.31 -11.03 1.22
C LYS A 81 -3.00 -9.67 0.59
N VAL A 82 -2.85 -8.65 1.43
CA VAL A 82 -2.55 -7.27 1.03
C VAL A 82 -1.26 -7.17 0.22
N ASP A 83 -0.23 -7.93 0.62
CA ASP A 83 1.08 -7.96 -0.05
C ASP A 83 1.06 -8.51 -1.49
N SER A 84 -0.03 -9.18 -1.88
CA SER A 84 -0.30 -9.68 -3.22
C SER A 84 -1.22 -8.77 -4.04
N VAL A 85 -1.65 -7.64 -3.48
CA VAL A 85 -2.54 -6.66 -4.13
C VAL A 85 -1.86 -5.29 -4.25
N VAL A 86 -1.09 -4.89 -3.24
CA VAL A 86 -0.38 -3.61 -3.21
C VAL A 86 0.91 -3.72 -4.03
N MET A 87 1.08 -2.79 -4.98
CA MET A 87 2.33 -2.64 -5.73
C MET A 87 3.29 -1.72 -4.98
N LEU A 88 4.59 -1.85 -5.24
CA LEU A 88 5.63 -1.04 -4.59
C LEU A 88 5.37 0.46 -4.78
N GLY A 89 4.94 0.87 -5.99
CA GLY A 89 4.67 2.28 -6.31
C GLY A 89 3.50 2.89 -5.55
N ASP A 90 2.56 2.07 -5.08
CA ASP A 90 1.38 2.55 -4.34
C ASP A 90 1.76 3.06 -2.95
N ALA A 91 2.70 2.37 -2.31
CA ALA A 91 3.04 2.53 -0.90
C ALA A 91 4.43 3.15 -0.68
N ASP A 92 5.21 3.39 -1.74
CA ASP A 92 6.55 3.99 -1.66
C ASP A 92 6.57 5.37 -1.00
N ASP A 93 5.48 6.15 -1.08
CA ASP A 93 5.45 7.44 -0.39
C ASP A 93 5.30 7.35 1.11
N ALA A 94 4.65 6.30 1.59
CA ALA A 94 4.45 6.06 2.99
C ALA A 94 5.65 5.36 3.63
N PHE A 95 6.28 4.43 2.90
CA PHE A 95 7.30 3.54 3.45
C PHE A 95 8.70 3.68 2.84
N LYS A 96 8.82 4.37 1.70
CA LYS A 96 10.09 4.53 0.94
C LYS A 96 10.74 3.19 0.57
N MET A 97 9.93 2.19 0.22
CA MET A 97 10.39 0.84 -0.14
C MET A 97 11.38 0.84 -1.32
N SER A 98 11.30 1.80 -2.23
CA SER A 98 12.25 1.95 -3.34
C SER A 98 13.71 2.16 -2.90
N ALA A 99 13.93 2.65 -1.68
CA ALA A 99 15.27 2.84 -1.12
C ALA A 99 15.90 1.56 -0.55
N LEU A 100 15.10 0.49 -0.38
CA LEU A 100 15.59 -0.81 0.09
C LEU A 100 16.37 -1.55 -1.00
N SER A 101 17.21 -2.49 -0.57
CA SER A 101 17.89 -3.49 -1.40
C SER A 101 17.59 -4.89 -0.83
N LEU A 102 17.81 -5.97 -1.58
CA LEU A 102 17.59 -7.32 -1.06
C LEU A 102 18.48 -7.60 0.16
N LYS A 103 19.69 -7.05 0.18
CA LYS A 103 20.61 -7.14 1.32
C LYS A 103 20.05 -6.46 2.57
N SER A 104 19.55 -5.22 2.44
CA SER A 104 18.98 -4.50 3.59
C SER A 104 17.69 -5.16 4.08
N ILE A 105 16.82 -5.63 3.16
CA ILE A 105 15.61 -6.39 3.50
C ILE A 105 15.97 -7.64 4.30
N GLY A 106 16.96 -8.42 3.82
CA GLY A 106 17.40 -9.64 4.50
C GLY A 106 17.97 -9.42 5.91
N THR A 107 18.33 -8.17 6.26
CA THR A 107 18.84 -7.81 7.60
C THR A 107 17.72 -7.51 8.59
N VAL A 108 16.57 -7.01 8.12
CA VAL A 108 15.48 -6.52 9.00
C VAL A 108 14.19 -7.35 8.91
N ALA A 109 14.06 -8.21 7.90
CA ALA A 109 12.90 -9.07 7.74
C ALA A 109 12.79 -10.07 8.89
N LEU A 110 11.58 -10.24 9.41
CA LEU A 110 11.30 -11.23 10.44
C LEU A 110 11.52 -12.66 9.89
N PRO A 111 11.97 -13.61 10.74
CA PRO A 111 12.08 -15.00 10.35
C PRO A 111 10.72 -15.58 9.98
N THR A 112 10.68 -16.44 8.98
CA THR A 112 9.48 -17.23 8.63
C THR A 112 9.71 -18.70 8.96
N THR A 113 8.62 -19.40 9.29
CA THR A 113 8.61 -20.83 9.63
C THR A 113 8.61 -21.74 8.39
N GLY A 114 8.71 -21.19 7.18
CA GLY A 114 8.64 -21.90 5.91
C GLY A 114 9.98 -22.45 5.42
N THR A 115 9.92 -23.45 4.53
CA THR A 115 11.08 -24.12 3.94
C THR A 115 12.07 -23.18 3.25
N THR A 116 13.35 -23.40 3.52
CA THR A 116 14.54 -22.65 3.09
C THR A 116 14.94 -22.91 1.64
N THR A 117 14.02 -22.79 0.67
CA THR A 117 14.44 -22.72 -0.74
C THR A 117 15.11 -21.36 -0.97
N LYS A 118 16.38 -21.38 -1.43
CA LYS A 118 17.07 -20.16 -1.81
C LYS A 118 16.33 -19.52 -2.98
N PRO A 119 16.01 -18.21 -2.91
CA PRO A 119 15.32 -17.54 -4.00
C PRO A 119 16.18 -17.52 -5.27
N THR A 120 15.51 -17.62 -6.40
CA THR A 120 16.06 -17.51 -7.75
C THR A 120 15.74 -16.13 -8.34
N LEU A 121 16.29 -15.82 -9.52
CA LEU A 121 15.92 -14.61 -10.25
C LEU A 121 14.42 -14.57 -10.53
N LYS A 122 13.76 -15.72 -10.79
CA LYS A 122 12.31 -15.78 -11.00
C LYS A 122 11.50 -15.24 -9.81
N ASP A 123 12.02 -15.42 -8.59
CA ASP A 123 11.37 -14.98 -7.36
C ASP A 123 11.55 -13.48 -7.08
N PHE A 124 12.47 -12.82 -7.80
CA PHE A 124 12.64 -11.37 -7.76
C PHE A 124 11.87 -10.72 -8.90
N GLY A 125 10.61 -10.37 -8.67
CA GLY A 125 9.66 -9.95 -9.70
C GLY A 125 10.06 -8.72 -10.53
N LEU A 126 11.10 -7.98 -10.12
CA LEU A 126 11.68 -6.88 -10.89
C LEU A 126 12.50 -7.37 -12.09
N ILE A 127 13.13 -8.54 -11.99
CA ILE A 127 14.18 -8.94 -12.92
C ILE A 127 13.65 -9.18 -14.33
N GLN A 128 12.42 -9.68 -14.45
CA GLN A 128 11.78 -10.03 -15.72
C GLN A 128 11.61 -8.82 -16.67
N TRP A 129 11.54 -7.61 -16.11
CA TRP A 129 11.41 -6.37 -16.90
C TRP A 129 12.75 -5.73 -17.27
N GLN A 130 13.85 -6.27 -16.73
CA GLN A 130 15.16 -5.72 -16.99
C GLN A 130 15.71 -6.23 -18.31
N THR A 131 16.47 -5.38 -18.97
CA THR A 131 17.28 -5.70 -20.15
C THR A 131 18.76 -5.51 -19.78
N PRO A 132 19.70 -6.02 -20.59
CA PRO A 132 21.12 -5.73 -20.38
C PRO A 132 21.41 -4.23 -20.19
N LYS A 133 20.80 -3.36 -21.02
CA LYS A 133 20.92 -1.90 -20.87
C LYS A 133 20.37 -1.37 -19.56
N THR A 134 19.20 -1.84 -19.11
CA THR A 134 18.60 -1.30 -17.89
C THR A 134 19.30 -1.81 -16.64
N LEU A 135 19.85 -3.03 -16.67
CA LEU A 135 20.70 -3.55 -15.61
C LEU A 135 22.00 -2.75 -15.48
N VAL A 136 22.70 -2.48 -16.58
CA VAL A 136 23.88 -1.61 -16.56
C VAL A 136 23.54 -0.21 -16.05
N LYS A 137 22.38 0.34 -16.46
CA LYS A 137 21.92 1.63 -15.93
C LYS A 137 21.68 1.60 -14.41
N ALA A 138 21.10 0.51 -13.89
CA ALA A 138 20.84 0.36 -12.46
C ALA A 138 22.13 0.07 -11.65
N MET A 139 23.07 -0.66 -12.27
CA MET A 139 24.30 -1.20 -11.69
C MET A 139 25.49 -0.95 -12.64
N PRO A 140 26.05 0.28 -12.68
CA PRO A 140 27.05 0.67 -13.66
C PRO A 140 28.29 -0.22 -13.70
N GLU A 141 28.69 -0.78 -12.56
CA GLU A 141 29.83 -1.69 -12.43
C GLU A 141 29.73 -2.94 -13.33
N LEU A 142 28.50 -3.38 -13.69
CA LEU A 142 28.32 -4.49 -14.62
C LEU A 142 28.96 -4.21 -15.99
N SER A 143 29.10 -2.95 -16.40
CA SER A 143 29.60 -2.57 -17.73
C SER A 143 30.97 -3.17 -18.05
N ASN A 144 31.82 -3.28 -17.02
CA ASN A 144 33.22 -3.66 -17.13
C ASN A 144 33.45 -5.18 -16.96
N LEU A 145 32.45 -5.91 -16.46
CA LEU A 145 32.53 -7.36 -16.31
C LEU A 145 32.47 -8.02 -17.69
N SER A 146 33.15 -9.16 -17.80
CA SER A 146 32.99 -10.05 -18.95
C SER A 146 31.55 -10.54 -19.01
N LEU A 147 30.99 -10.66 -20.22
CA LEU A 147 29.65 -11.23 -20.40
C LEU A 147 29.52 -12.63 -19.79
N SER A 148 30.60 -13.41 -19.79
CA SER A 148 30.66 -14.76 -19.21
C SER A 148 30.55 -14.79 -17.68
N GLU A 149 30.90 -13.69 -17.00
CA GLU A 149 30.81 -13.57 -15.53
C GLU A 149 29.38 -13.31 -15.05
N VAL A 150 28.44 -13.05 -15.97
CA VAL A 150 27.03 -12.84 -15.67
C VAL A 150 26.19 -13.83 -16.47
N PRO A 151 26.07 -15.10 -15.99
CA PRO A 151 25.42 -16.19 -16.71
C PRO A 151 24.05 -15.88 -17.34
N PRO A 152 23.09 -15.20 -16.67
CA PRO A 152 21.81 -14.89 -17.30
C PRO A 152 21.95 -13.92 -18.49
N LEU A 153 22.94 -13.02 -18.48
CA LEU A 153 23.20 -12.17 -19.63
C LEU A 153 23.86 -12.98 -20.76
N ALA A 154 24.84 -13.84 -20.44
CA ALA A 154 25.46 -14.71 -21.42
C ALA A 154 24.41 -15.59 -22.14
N ASP A 155 23.51 -16.23 -21.40
CA ASP A 155 22.45 -17.07 -21.97
C ASP A 155 21.50 -16.26 -22.87
N LEU A 156 21.10 -15.06 -22.44
CA LEU A 156 20.28 -14.17 -23.26
C LEU A 156 20.96 -13.83 -24.59
N PHE A 157 22.26 -13.52 -24.58
CA PHE A 157 23.00 -13.20 -25.81
C PHE A 157 23.20 -14.43 -26.70
N SER A 158 23.63 -15.54 -26.13
CA SER A 158 23.86 -16.79 -26.86
C SER A 158 22.59 -17.31 -27.54
N LYS A 159 21.46 -17.33 -26.82
CA LYS A 159 20.15 -17.75 -27.34
C LYS A 159 19.66 -16.91 -28.52
N ASN A 160 20.14 -15.67 -28.64
CA ASN A 160 19.79 -14.76 -29.72
C ASN A 160 20.89 -14.64 -30.79
N GLY A 161 21.80 -15.61 -30.88
CA GLY A 161 22.81 -15.70 -31.93
C GLY A 161 23.95 -14.68 -31.79
N ALA A 162 24.04 -13.97 -30.66
CA ALA A 162 25.14 -13.08 -30.37
C ALA A 162 26.28 -13.85 -29.68
N GLY A 163 27.46 -13.87 -30.31
CA GLY A 163 28.62 -14.61 -29.81
C GLY A 163 29.13 -14.08 -28.47
N LEU A 164 29.51 -15.01 -27.59
CA LEU A 164 30.06 -14.77 -26.24
C LEU A 164 31.58 -14.49 -26.28
N GLY A 165 32.08 -13.66 -27.20
CA GLY A 165 33.51 -13.34 -27.22
C GLY A 165 34.04 -12.87 -25.85
N SER A 166 35.34 -12.62 -25.71
CA SER A 166 35.94 -12.06 -24.48
C SER A 166 35.54 -10.60 -24.22
N SER A 167 34.35 -10.19 -24.67
CA SER A 167 33.83 -8.84 -24.57
C SER A 167 33.29 -8.56 -23.18
N THR A 168 33.41 -7.28 -22.79
CA THR A 168 32.70 -6.77 -21.63
C THR A 168 31.21 -6.64 -21.94
N ILE A 169 30.36 -6.57 -20.91
CA ILE A 169 28.92 -6.35 -21.08
C ILE A 169 28.65 -5.07 -21.87
N SER A 170 29.41 -3.99 -21.65
CA SER A 170 29.26 -2.76 -22.41
C SER A 170 29.57 -2.94 -23.90
N GLN A 171 30.62 -3.69 -24.24
CA GLN A 171 30.95 -4.02 -25.63
C GLN A 171 29.88 -4.90 -26.27
N ALA A 172 29.40 -5.92 -25.56
CA ALA A 172 28.33 -6.78 -26.03
C ALA A 172 27.04 -5.99 -26.33
N ILE A 173 26.66 -5.06 -25.44
CA ILE A 173 25.53 -4.16 -25.62
C ILE A 173 25.69 -3.27 -26.87
N ALA A 174 26.89 -2.72 -27.08
CA ALA A 174 27.18 -1.87 -28.22
C ALA A 174 27.14 -2.65 -29.55
N SER A 175 27.69 -3.85 -29.58
CA SER A 175 27.74 -4.70 -30.77
C SER A 175 26.39 -5.34 -31.11
N ASN A 176 25.52 -5.58 -30.12
CA ASN A 176 24.23 -6.25 -30.33
C ASN A 176 23.06 -5.45 -29.72
N PRO A 177 22.74 -4.27 -30.26
CA PRO A 177 21.77 -3.35 -29.66
C PRO A 177 20.34 -3.93 -29.58
N GLN A 178 19.98 -4.86 -30.47
CA GLN A 178 18.69 -5.55 -30.45
C GLN A 178 18.56 -6.46 -29.22
N VAL A 179 19.55 -7.32 -28.98
CA VAL A 179 19.60 -8.22 -27.81
C VAL A 179 19.66 -7.41 -26.51
N ALA A 180 20.41 -6.31 -26.51
CA ALA A 180 20.54 -5.42 -25.35
C ALA A 180 19.23 -4.74 -24.91
N ASN A 181 18.21 -4.75 -25.78
CA ASN A 181 16.86 -4.27 -25.49
C ASN A 181 15.87 -5.41 -25.14
N LEU A 182 16.28 -6.68 -25.26
CA LEU A 182 15.44 -7.81 -24.86
C LEU A 182 15.36 -7.90 -23.34
N THR A 183 14.17 -8.22 -22.86
CA THR A 183 13.89 -8.46 -21.45
C THR A 183 14.39 -9.84 -21.02
N LEU A 184 14.74 -9.97 -19.74
CA LEU A 184 15.24 -11.22 -19.18
C LEU A 184 14.16 -12.31 -19.03
N ASP A 185 12.88 -11.99 -19.22
CA ASP A 185 11.80 -12.99 -19.34
C ASP A 185 11.97 -13.93 -20.56
N LYS A 186 12.91 -13.66 -21.48
CA LYS A 186 13.21 -14.53 -22.65
C LYS A 186 14.10 -15.72 -22.33
N ILE A 187 14.59 -15.83 -21.10
CA ILE A 187 15.33 -16.98 -20.58
C ILE A 187 14.62 -17.56 -19.35
N ASP A 188 14.99 -18.78 -18.97
CA ASP A 188 14.42 -19.42 -17.78
C ASP A 188 15.10 -18.91 -16.51
N LEU A 189 14.50 -17.90 -15.90
CA LEU A 189 15.00 -17.24 -14.69
C LEU A 189 15.04 -18.14 -13.45
N SER A 190 14.37 -19.30 -13.47
CA SER A 190 14.40 -20.24 -12.35
C SER A 190 15.73 -20.98 -12.22
N LYS A 191 16.56 -20.98 -13.27
CA LYS A 191 17.88 -21.63 -13.29
C LYS A 191 18.98 -20.81 -12.63
N TYR A 192 18.70 -19.55 -12.31
CA TYR A 192 19.70 -18.59 -11.87
C TYR A 192 19.39 -18.14 -10.45
N SER A 193 20.36 -18.27 -9.56
CA SER A 193 20.31 -17.71 -8.21
C SER A 193 20.47 -16.19 -8.23
N LEU A 194 20.08 -15.50 -7.16
CA LEU A 194 20.19 -14.04 -7.07
C LEU A 194 21.63 -13.50 -7.17
N ASP A 195 22.62 -14.29 -6.77
CA ASP A 195 24.05 -13.96 -6.84
C ASP A 195 24.66 -14.15 -8.24
N SER A 196 23.94 -14.75 -9.18
CA SER A 196 24.36 -14.86 -10.59
C SER A 196 24.49 -13.50 -11.30
N ILE A 197 23.95 -12.44 -10.71
CA ILE A 197 24.14 -11.06 -11.15
C ILE A 197 24.89 -10.30 -10.05
N PRO A 198 26.19 -10.02 -10.22
CA PRO A 198 26.97 -9.29 -9.23
C PRO A 198 26.35 -7.93 -8.88
N GLY A 199 26.20 -7.66 -7.58
CA GLY A 199 25.65 -6.40 -7.07
C GLY A 199 24.12 -6.28 -7.08
N LEU A 200 23.39 -7.31 -7.55
CA LEU A 200 21.92 -7.32 -7.54
C LEU A 200 21.35 -7.11 -6.13
N ASP A 201 21.94 -7.77 -5.14
CA ASP A 201 21.50 -7.75 -3.75
C ASP A 201 21.67 -6.37 -3.07
N LYS A 202 22.66 -5.59 -3.50
CA LYS A 202 23.00 -4.26 -2.96
C LYS A 202 22.27 -3.12 -3.68
N THR A 203 21.69 -3.40 -4.83
CA THR A 203 21.06 -2.38 -5.66
C THR A 203 19.69 -2.02 -5.12
N GLN A 204 19.43 -0.73 -5.00
CA GLN A 204 18.14 -0.23 -4.52
C GLN A 204 17.02 -0.60 -5.50
N LEU A 205 15.87 -1.03 -4.97
CA LEU A 205 14.70 -1.44 -5.77
C LEU A 205 14.30 -0.34 -6.76
N GLY A 206 14.36 0.92 -6.33
CA GLY A 206 14.01 2.10 -7.13
C GLY A 206 14.87 2.35 -8.37
N LYS A 207 16.03 1.68 -8.48
CA LYS A 207 16.93 1.82 -9.64
C LYS A 207 16.54 0.91 -10.81
N PHE A 208 15.79 -0.16 -10.55
CA PHE A 208 15.36 -1.08 -11.60
C PHE A 208 14.25 -0.46 -12.45
N LYS A 209 14.24 -0.78 -13.75
CA LYS A 209 13.18 -0.32 -14.66
C LYS A 209 11.84 -0.88 -14.18
N SER A 210 10.82 -0.02 -14.16
CA SER A 210 9.44 -0.39 -13.81
C SER A 210 9.33 -1.07 -12.45
N TRP A 211 10.14 -0.67 -11.46
CA TRP A 211 10.07 -1.24 -10.12
C TRP A 211 8.71 -1.05 -9.46
N GLN A 212 8.01 0.04 -9.80
CA GLN A 212 6.75 0.44 -9.19
C GLN A 212 5.63 -0.59 -9.34
N GLN A 213 5.64 -1.41 -10.40
CA GLN A 213 4.58 -2.38 -10.71
C GLN A 213 4.75 -3.74 -10.03
N ALA A 214 5.88 -4.01 -9.35
CA ALA A 214 5.98 -5.24 -8.58
C ALA A 214 5.06 -5.19 -7.38
N LEU A 215 4.45 -6.34 -7.07
CA LEU A 215 3.74 -6.54 -5.82
C LEU A 215 4.75 -6.66 -4.68
N VAL A 216 4.32 -6.32 -3.46
CA VAL A 216 5.18 -6.42 -2.28
C VAL A 216 5.71 -7.86 -2.11
N ASN A 217 4.86 -8.87 -2.32
CA ASN A 217 5.23 -10.28 -2.20
C ASN A 217 6.13 -10.82 -3.33
N GLN A 218 6.36 -10.03 -4.39
CA GLN A 218 7.28 -10.37 -5.48
C GLN A 218 8.72 -9.94 -5.19
N ILE A 219 8.97 -9.32 -4.05
CA ILE A 219 10.32 -8.98 -3.59
C ILE A 219 10.66 -9.95 -2.45
N PRO A 220 11.71 -10.77 -2.60
CA PRO A 220 12.10 -11.72 -1.58
C PRO A 220 12.23 -11.07 -0.19
N LYS A 221 11.49 -11.62 0.78
CA LYS A 221 11.45 -11.20 2.18
C LYS A 221 10.86 -9.81 2.48
N LEU A 222 10.38 -9.05 1.47
CA LEU A 222 9.89 -7.69 1.70
C LEU A 222 8.60 -7.68 2.53
N SER A 223 7.69 -8.64 2.31
CA SER A 223 6.46 -8.69 3.09
C SER A 223 6.66 -9.04 4.56
N GLN A 224 7.87 -9.47 4.94
CA GLN A 224 8.28 -9.76 6.32
C GLN A 224 9.02 -8.60 6.99
N VAL A 225 9.23 -7.48 6.31
CA VAL A 225 9.84 -6.28 6.93
C VAL A 225 8.81 -5.61 7.84
N PRO A 226 9.11 -5.44 9.15
CA PRO A 226 8.25 -4.68 10.05
C PRO A 226 8.08 -3.24 9.60
N PHE A 227 6.89 -2.67 9.83
CA PHE A 227 6.59 -1.30 9.42
C PHE A 227 7.44 -0.25 10.15
N ASP A 228 7.94 -0.57 11.35
CA ASP A 228 8.91 0.29 12.08
C ASP A 228 10.36 0.20 11.54
N LYS A 229 10.66 -0.77 10.68
CA LYS A 229 11.98 -0.94 10.02
C LYS A 229 11.98 -0.50 8.56
N MET A 230 10.86 -0.02 8.05
CA MET A 230 10.79 0.58 6.72
C MET A 230 11.65 1.87 6.67
N PRO A 231 12.24 2.25 5.52
CA PRO A 231 13.06 3.45 5.44
C PRO A 231 12.33 4.75 5.84
N GLN A 232 11.01 4.78 5.64
CA GLN A 232 10.13 5.72 6.32
C GLN A 232 9.21 4.91 7.26
N PRO A 233 9.57 4.80 8.55
CA PRO A 233 8.82 3.98 9.48
C PRO A 233 7.50 4.65 9.84
N ILE A 234 6.49 3.84 10.15
CA ILE A 234 5.32 4.36 10.88
C ILE A 234 5.79 4.59 12.32
N SER A 235 5.87 5.86 12.74
CA SER A 235 6.29 6.18 14.11
C SER A 235 5.16 5.84 15.10
N SER A 236 5.57 5.32 16.25
CA SER A 236 4.73 4.97 17.39
C SER A 236 4.41 6.17 18.28
N ASP A 237 4.61 7.40 17.80
CA ASP A 237 4.11 8.58 18.50
C ASP A 237 2.59 8.47 18.46
N ILE A 238 2.03 7.87 19.51
CA ILE A 238 0.59 7.75 19.72
C ILE A 238 0.09 9.19 19.66
N GLY A 239 -0.49 9.56 18.51
CA GLY A 239 -0.71 10.96 18.17
C GLY A 239 -1.83 11.57 19.01
N VAL A 240 -2.79 12.17 18.32
CA VAL A 240 -4.02 12.63 18.98
C VAL A 240 -4.83 11.41 19.42
N VAL A 241 -5.13 11.29 20.72
CA VAL A 241 -5.88 10.18 21.33
C VAL A 241 -7.14 10.70 21.98
N GLY A 242 -8.28 10.08 21.63
CA GLY A 242 -9.57 10.35 22.26
C GLY A 242 -10.04 9.19 23.12
N ILE A 243 -11.13 9.42 23.85
CA ILE A 243 -11.86 8.37 24.57
C ILE A 243 -13.11 8.04 23.76
N VAL A 244 -13.44 6.78 23.53
CA VAL A 244 -14.72 6.42 22.91
C VAL A 244 -15.82 6.67 23.93
N SER A 245 -16.63 7.70 23.75
CA SER A 245 -17.69 8.07 24.70
C SER A 245 -18.96 7.28 24.45
N VAL A 246 -19.41 7.24 23.20
CA VAL A 246 -20.63 6.53 22.80
C VAL A 246 -20.51 6.04 21.37
N VAL A 247 -21.06 4.86 21.10
CA VAL A 247 -21.16 4.29 19.76
C VAL A 247 -22.62 4.27 19.31
N LEU A 248 -22.92 4.92 18.19
CA LEU A 248 -24.30 5.07 17.71
C LEU A 248 -24.50 4.45 16.32
N GLY A 249 -25.61 3.71 16.19
CA GLY A 249 -25.97 2.85 15.07
C GLY A 249 -26.56 3.59 13.87
N THR A 250 -27.29 2.86 13.02
CA THR A 250 -27.90 3.40 11.80
C THR A 250 -29.19 4.19 12.06
N ALA A 251 -29.70 4.17 13.30
CA ALA A 251 -30.84 5.00 13.71
C ALA A 251 -30.47 6.49 13.71
N GLU A 252 -29.19 6.82 13.87
CA GLU A 252 -28.68 8.18 13.83
C GLU A 252 -28.67 8.75 12.42
N LYS A 253 -28.94 10.05 12.34
CA LYS A 253 -28.94 10.82 11.09
C LYS A 253 -28.06 12.06 11.22
N GLY A 254 -27.53 12.54 10.10
CA GLY A 254 -26.80 13.81 10.10
C GLY A 254 -27.66 14.96 10.63
N ASP A 255 -27.07 15.80 11.48
CA ASP A 255 -27.68 17.00 12.07
C ASP A 255 -27.18 18.25 11.32
N THR A 256 -28.08 19.18 10.99
CA THR A 256 -27.74 20.47 10.38
C THR A 256 -26.84 21.34 11.27
N ARG A 257 -26.82 21.09 12.58
CA ARG A 257 -25.98 21.79 13.57
C ARG A 257 -24.58 21.21 13.69
N ALA A 258 -24.36 19.96 13.27
CA ALA A 258 -23.07 19.29 13.34
C ALA A 258 -22.30 19.43 12.02
N GLY A 259 -21.63 20.57 11.83
CA GLY A 259 -20.79 20.82 10.66
C GLY A 259 -19.48 20.01 10.64
N ASN A 260 -18.67 20.17 9.59
CA ASN A 260 -17.44 19.40 9.36
C ASN A 260 -16.45 19.44 10.54
N ASP A 261 -16.43 20.53 11.31
CA ASP A 261 -15.53 20.68 12.46
C ASP A 261 -15.89 19.71 13.60
N TYR A 262 -17.12 19.18 13.66
CA TYR A 262 -17.52 18.15 14.63
C TYR A 262 -17.03 16.75 14.26
N PHE A 263 -16.32 16.58 13.14
CA PHE A 263 -15.88 15.28 12.66
C PHE A 263 -14.36 15.21 12.58
N VAL A 264 -13.79 14.02 12.83
CA VAL A 264 -12.37 13.73 12.60
C VAL A 264 -12.15 12.97 11.29
N SER A 265 -13.18 12.30 10.80
CA SER A 265 -13.21 11.54 9.55
C SER A 265 -13.62 12.41 8.37
N GLY A 266 -13.18 12.02 7.19
CA GLY A 266 -13.62 12.62 5.93
C GLY A 266 -12.88 12.06 4.73
N SER A 267 -12.55 12.96 3.80
CA SER A 267 -11.90 12.66 2.52
C SER A 267 -10.40 12.87 2.59
N VAL A 268 -9.63 12.08 1.85
CA VAL A 268 -8.21 12.38 1.61
C VAL A 268 -8.00 13.11 0.29
N VAL A 269 -7.39 14.29 0.40
CA VAL A 269 -7.12 15.20 -0.74
C VAL A 269 -5.63 15.28 -1.06
N ARG A 270 -5.28 16.00 -2.13
CA ARG A 270 -3.87 16.28 -2.51
C ARG A 270 -3.10 16.86 -1.32
N GLY A 271 -1.85 16.42 -1.18
CA GLY A 271 -1.01 16.71 -0.01
C GLY A 271 -1.17 15.70 1.11
N ASP A 272 -1.90 14.59 0.84
CA ASP A 272 -2.05 13.46 1.74
C ASP A 272 -2.53 13.89 3.13
N ARG A 273 -3.66 14.62 3.12
CA ARG A 273 -4.31 15.13 4.33
C ARG A 273 -5.78 14.76 4.36
N THR A 274 -6.31 14.50 5.55
CA THR A 274 -7.74 14.34 5.79
C THR A 274 -8.43 15.71 5.86
N LEU A 275 -9.41 15.93 4.99
CA LEU A 275 -10.39 16.99 5.07
C LEU A 275 -11.65 16.42 5.71
N THR A 276 -12.06 16.95 6.85
CA THR A 276 -13.20 16.43 7.62
C THR A 276 -14.51 16.67 6.86
N VAL A 277 -15.42 15.71 6.93
CA VAL A 277 -16.71 15.75 6.24
C VAL A 277 -17.79 15.29 7.21
N ALA A 278 -18.79 16.14 7.43
CA ALA A 278 -19.93 15.82 8.26
C ALA A 278 -20.88 14.83 7.59
N CYS A 279 -21.64 14.11 8.43
CA CYS A 279 -22.78 13.34 7.98
C CYS A 279 -23.81 14.26 7.29
N PRO A 280 -24.33 13.92 6.10
CA PRO A 280 -25.31 14.75 5.41
C PRO A 280 -26.61 14.85 6.23
N PRO A 281 -27.21 16.05 6.37
CA PRO A 281 -28.43 16.22 7.15
C PRO A 281 -29.58 15.30 6.74
N GLY A 282 -30.21 14.63 7.71
CA GLY A 282 -31.35 13.74 7.50
C GLY A 282 -31.03 12.38 6.86
N ILE A 283 -29.76 12.11 6.53
CA ILE A 283 -29.29 10.83 6.01
C ILE A 283 -28.72 9.99 7.15
N GLU A 284 -29.04 8.70 7.16
CA GLU A 284 -28.50 7.73 8.13
C GLU A 284 -26.97 7.78 8.15
N CYS A 285 -26.41 7.90 9.34
CA CYS A 285 -24.98 8.02 9.51
C CYS A 285 -24.60 7.49 10.89
N SER A 286 -24.04 6.29 10.90
CA SER A 286 -23.45 5.73 12.12
C SER A 286 -22.14 6.43 12.43
N TYR A 287 -21.86 6.63 13.71
CA TYR A 287 -20.61 7.22 14.16
C TYR A 287 -20.31 6.78 15.59
N LEU A 288 -19.04 6.88 15.97
CA LEU A 288 -18.66 6.95 17.37
C LEU A 288 -18.40 8.42 17.73
N GLU A 289 -18.79 8.83 18.93
CA GLU A 289 -18.47 10.13 19.49
C GLU A 289 -17.33 9.99 20.51
N MET A 290 -16.45 10.99 20.54
CA MET A 290 -15.25 11.00 21.35
C MET A 290 -15.36 11.95 22.53
N GLY A 291 -14.77 11.53 23.63
CA GLY A 291 -14.38 12.37 24.76
C GLY A 291 -12.91 12.77 24.65
N ASP A 292 -12.46 13.54 25.63
CA ASP A 292 -11.10 14.04 25.73
C ASP A 292 -10.66 14.01 27.20
N PHE A 293 -9.37 13.79 27.45
CA PHE A 293 -8.80 13.80 28.79
C PHE A 293 -8.94 15.16 29.50
N ALA A 294 -9.02 16.26 28.73
CA ALA A 294 -9.31 17.59 29.25
C ALA A 294 -10.82 17.84 29.50
N GLY A 295 -11.65 16.80 29.42
CA GLY A 295 -13.10 16.90 29.57
C GLY A 295 -13.73 17.74 28.45
N SER A 296 -14.76 18.54 28.78
CA SER A 296 -15.49 19.36 27.80
C SER A 296 -14.68 20.49 27.17
N GLN A 297 -13.50 20.80 27.70
CA GLN A 297 -12.57 21.80 27.15
C GLN A 297 -11.59 21.20 26.14
N GLY A 298 -11.57 19.87 26.02
CA GLY A 298 -10.68 19.17 25.11
C GLY A 298 -11.08 19.27 23.66
N SER A 299 -10.09 19.21 22.77
CA SER A 299 -10.28 19.39 21.32
C SER A 299 -11.07 18.25 20.67
N LEU A 300 -11.09 17.07 21.28
CA LEU A 300 -11.81 15.89 20.79
C LEU A 300 -13.19 15.72 21.41
N TYR A 301 -13.52 16.48 22.45
CA TYR A 301 -14.81 16.34 23.14
C TYR A 301 -15.97 16.63 22.19
N GLY A 302 -16.89 15.69 22.06
CA GLY A 302 -18.05 15.75 21.17
C GLY A 302 -17.69 15.64 19.67
N LYS A 303 -16.43 15.35 19.33
CA LYS A 303 -16.05 15.05 17.94
C LYS A 303 -16.50 13.65 17.56
N ARG A 304 -16.78 13.45 16.29
CA ARG A 304 -17.36 12.22 15.74
C ARG A 304 -16.46 11.59 14.70
N TRP A 305 -16.42 10.27 14.68
CA TRP A 305 -15.86 9.50 13.58
C TRP A 305 -17.01 8.84 12.83
N ALA A 306 -17.37 9.40 11.68
CA ALA A 306 -18.43 8.87 10.84
C ALA A 306 -18.02 7.53 10.22
N SER A 307 -18.99 6.63 10.08
CA SER A 307 -18.79 5.31 9.49
C SER A 307 -18.60 5.39 7.98
N GLY A 308 -17.48 4.82 7.51
CA GLY A 308 -17.19 4.62 6.10
C GLY A 308 -18.15 3.66 5.42
N SER A 309 -18.85 2.83 6.19
CA SER A 309 -19.90 1.93 5.69
C SER A 309 -21.21 2.64 5.40
N SER A 310 -21.52 3.74 6.11
CA SER A 310 -22.73 4.56 5.86
C SER A 310 -22.45 5.76 4.96
N GLN A 311 -21.22 6.27 4.92
CA GLN A 311 -20.88 7.47 4.16
C GLN A 311 -19.66 7.28 3.24
N LEU A 312 -19.89 7.49 1.94
CA LEU A 312 -18.84 7.64 0.94
C LEU A 312 -18.62 9.12 0.60
N VAL A 313 -17.36 9.52 0.46
CA VAL A 313 -16.94 10.90 0.16
C VAL A 313 -16.05 10.94 -1.08
N LEU A 314 -15.99 12.09 -1.75
CA LEU A 314 -15.10 12.27 -2.89
C LEU A 314 -13.65 12.38 -2.44
N GLY A 315 -12.76 11.51 -2.92
CA GLY A 315 -11.34 11.47 -2.57
C GLY A 315 -10.42 11.28 -3.78
N GLY A 316 -9.14 11.04 -3.50
CA GLY A 316 -8.11 10.92 -4.54
C GLY A 316 -7.77 12.26 -5.21
N TYR A 317 -6.86 12.23 -6.19
CA TYR A 317 -6.46 13.42 -6.94
C TYR A 317 -5.74 13.10 -8.25
N GLY A 318 -5.82 14.02 -9.21
CA GLY A 318 -5.28 13.83 -10.57
C GLY A 318 -6.18 12.92 -11.42
N ILE A 319 -5.62 12.35 -12.48
CA ILE A 319 -6.37 11.52 -13.45
C ILE A 319 -6.98 10.27 -12.78
N LEU A 320 -6.30 9.68 -11.80
CA LEU A 320 -6.79 8.53 -11.05
C LEU A 320 -7.92 8.85 -10.05
N ALA A 321 -8.20 10.12 -9.78
CA ALA A 321 -9.30 10.50 -8.87
C ALA A 321 -10.67 10.06 -9.38
N ALA A 322 -10.84 9.77 -10.67
CA ALA A 322 -12.11 9.32 -11.22
C ALA A 322 -12.43 7.84 -10.93
N VAL A 323 -11.47 7.06 -10.44
CA VAL A 323 -11.67 5.65 -10.09
C VAL A 323 -12.76 5.53 -9.02
N ASN A 324 -13.66 4.56 -9.17
CA ASN A 324 -14.79 4.34 -8.28
C ASN A 324 -15.73 5.56 -8.19
N GLY A 325 -15.90 6.30 -9.29
CA GLY A 325 -16.65 7.55 -9.29
C GLY A 325 -16.05 8.63 -8.38
N GLY A 326 -14.76 8.49 -8.05
CA GLY A 326 -14.04 9.30 -7.09
C GLY A 326 -14.43 9.10 -5.65
N LYS A 327 -15.16 8.02 -5.31
CA LYS A 327 -15.64 7.79 -3.95
C LYS A 327 -14.73 6.87 -3.15
N GLU A 328 -14.59 7.21 -1.87
CA GLU A 328 -13.97 6.39 -0.82
C GLU A 328 -14.84 6.40 0.45
N PRO A 329 -14.76 5.37 1.31
CA PRO A 329 -15.37 5.42 2.63
C PRO A 329 -14.84 6.62 3.42
N THR A 330 -15.69 7.35 4.13
CA THR A 330 -15.20 8.39 5.05
C THR A 330 -14.25 7.77 6.08
N GLY A 331 -13.15 8.47 6.40
CA GLY A 331 -12.11 7.93 7.28
C GLY A 331 -11.00 8.93 7.54
N ARG A 332 -9.88 8.47 8.10
CA ARG A 332 -8.78 9.34 8.52
C ARG A 332 -7.40 8.71 8.27
N LEU A 333 -6.44 9.55 7.91
CA LEU A 333 -5.02 9.17 7.90
C LEU A 333 -4.50 9.25 9.34
N VAL A 334 -4.57 8.12 10.04
CA VAL A 334 -4.15 8.03 11.45
C VAL A 334 -2.63 7.88 11.54
N TYR A 335 -2.04 7.09 10.64
CA TYR A 335 -0.65 6.63 10.69
C TYR A 335 0.13 7.02 9.42
N GLY A 336 -0.22 8.14 8.79
CA GLY A 336 0.33 8.54 7.52
C GLY A 336 -0.47 8.06 6.30
N SER A 337 0.11 8.24 5.12
CA SER A 337 -0.55 8.07 3.83
C SER A 337 -0.50 6.66 3.22
N GLY A 338 0.00 5.67 3.96
CA GLY A 338 0.10 4.29 3.48
C GLY A 338 -1.26 3.62 3.35
N PHE A 339 -2.17 3.95 4.26
CA PHE A 339 -3.54 3.48 4.29
C PHE A 339 -4.39 4.45 5.11
N LYS A 340 -5.69 4.41 4.86
CA LYS A 340 -6.70 5.17 5.60
C LYS A 340 -7.43 4.24 6.57
N VAL A 341 -7.68 4.71 7.78
CA VAL A 341 -8.50 4.01 8.77
C VAL A 341 -9.93 4.52 8.66
N ALA A 342 -10.90 3.62 8.48
CA ALA A 342 -12.31 3.95 8.44
C ALA A 342 -13.07 3.11 9.47
N LEU A 343 -14.06 3.73 10.12
CA LEU A 343 -15.03 3.01 10.93
C LEU A 343 -15.91 2.17 9.98
N THR A 344 -15.90 0.85 10.14
CA THR A 344 -16.55 -0.10 9.23
C THR A 344 -17.75 -0.80 9.85
N GLY A 345 -17.84 -0.85 11.18
CA GLY A 345 -18.94 -1.47 11.90
C GLY A 345 -19.18 -0.77 13.22
N VAL A 346 -20.44 -0.77 13.66
CA VAL A 346 -20.85 -0.30 14.99
C VAL A 346 -21.87 -1.27 15.56
N ASN A 347 -21.82 -1.48 16.88
CA ASN A 347 -22.84 -2.18 17.63
C ASN A 347 -23.18 -1.34 18.85
N GLU A 348 -24.23 -0.53 18.70
CA GLU A 348 -24.73 0.38 19.74
C GLU A 348 -25.15 -0.37 21.01
N SER A 349 -25.73 -1.57 20.88
CA SER A 349 -26.16 -2.36 22.06
C SER A 349 -25.00 -2.89 22.91
N LEU A 350 -23.82 -3.08 22.30
CA LEU A 350 -22.60 -3.52 22.99
C LEU A 350 -21.63 -2.36 23.24
N GLY A 351 -21.89 -1.17 22.71
CA GLY A 351 -20.95 -0.05 22.74
C GLY A 351 -19.64 -0.34 21.99
N THR A 352 -19.65 -1.12 20.89
CA THR A 352 -18.42 -1.52 20.19
C THR A 352 -18.35 -1.00 18.76
N ALA A 353 -17.14 -0.69 18.29
CA ALA A 353 -16.87 -0.19 16.96
C ALA A 353 -15.71 -0.94 16.29
N ASP A 354 -15.88 -1.28 15.02
CA ASP A 354 -14.88 -1.98 14.20
C ASP A 354 -14.24 -1.03 13.20
N PHE A 355 -12.93 -1.16 13.01
CA PHE A 355 -12.20 -0.39 12.01
C PHE A 355 -11.67 -1.27 10.87
N GLY A 356 -11.49 -0.66 9.71
CA GLY A 356 -10.82 -1.26 8.57
C GLY A 356 -9.79 -0.33 7.96
N LEU A 357 -8.69 -0.91 7.46
CA LEU A 357 -7.72 -0.22 6.62
C LEU A 357 -8.18 -0.26 5.17
N PHE A 358 -8.02 0.88 4.49
CA PHE A 358 -8.19 1.00 3.05
C PHE A 358 -6.89 1.50 2.44
N PHE A 359 -6.43 0.86 1.37
CA PHE A 359 -5.28 1.27 0.57
C PHE A 359 -5.76 1.93 -0.73
N ARG A 360 -4.86 2.64 -1.40
CA ARG A 360 -5.13 3.31 -2.67
C ARG A 360 -4.01 3.02 -3.66
N ILE A 361 -4.27 3.40 -4.90
CA ILE A 361 -3.33 3.24 -6.00
C ILE A 361 -2.79 4.61 -6.35
N CYS A 362 -1.47 4.73 -6.44
CA CYS A 362 -0.81 5.96 -6.80
C CYS A 362 0.14 5.73 -7.96
N ALA A 363 0.18 6.70 -8.88
CA ALA A 363 1.11 6.71 -9.99
C ALA A 363 1.80 8.07 -10.10
N ARG A 364 3.05 8.03 -10.59
CA ARG A 364 3.85 9.21 -10.91
C ARG A 364 4.19 9.20 -12.40
N PRO A 365 3.29 9.71 -13.25
CA PRO A 365 3.61 9.89 -14.66
C PRO A 365 4.87 10.75 -14.80
N PRO A 366 5.76 10.45 -15.76
CA PRO A 366 6.88 11.34 -16.09
C PRO A 366 6.39 12.77 -16.38
N PHE A 367 7.06 13.75 -15.78
CA PHE A 367 6.77 15.19 -15.95
C PHE A 367 5.39 15.65 -15.50
N GLN A 368 4.64 14.83 -14.74
CA GLN A 368 3.36 15.21 -14.13
C GLN A 368 3.40 15.06 -12.61
N GLN A 369 2.46 15.73 -11.94
CA GLN A 369 2.27 15.54 -10.51
C GLN A 369 1.74 14.14 -10.21
N LYS A 370 2.06 13.63 -9.01
CA LYS A 370 1.46 12.41 -8.44
C LYS A 370 -0.06 12.46 -8.61
N THR A 371 -0.61 11.33 -9.03
CA THR A 371 -2.04 11.07 -9.08
C THR A 371 -2.36 9.83 -8.26
N CYS A 372 -3.48 9.85 -7.54
CA CYS A 372 -3.95 8.71 -6.77
C CYS A 372 -5.45 8.52 -6.92
N THR A 373 -5.86 7.27 -6.80
CA THR A 373 -7.26 6.91 -6.60
C THR A 373 -7.74 7.37 -5.22
N PRO A 374 -9.06 7.39 -4.99
CA PRO A 374 -9.58 7.29 -3.63
C PRO A 374 -9.04 6.03 -2.92
N TYR A 375 -9.11 5.96 -1.60
CA TYR A 375 -8.81 4.74 -0.82
C TYR A 375 -9.96 3.75 -0.95
N PHE A 376 -9.72 2.61 -1.61
CA PHE A 376 -10.77 1.65 -1.96
C PHE A 376 -10.34 0.18 -1.95
N ILE A 377 -9.05 -0.11 -1.77
CA ILE A 377 -8.56 -1.49 -1.59
C ILE A 377 -8.74 -1.84 -0.11
N GLY A 378 -9.77 -2.63 0.20
CA GLY A 378 -10.12 -2.98 1.57
C GLY A 378 -11.59 -3.40 1.67
N PRO A 379 -12.18 -3.43 2.87
CA PRO A 379 -11.49 -3.22 4.14
C PRO A 379 -10.53 -4.37 4.44
N VAL A 380 -9.41 -4.04 5.09
CA VAL A 380 -8.58 -4.99 5.82
C VAL A 380 -8.91 -4.81 7.30
N PRO A 381 -9.40 -5.84 8.01
CA PRO A 381 -9.74 -5.74 9.42
C PRO A 381 -8.66 -5.07 10.25
N TRP A 382 -9.08 -4.16 11.10
CA TRP A 382 -8.21 -3.42 11.99
C TRP A 382 -8.70 -3.51 13.44
N LEU A 383 -7.97 -2.87 14.35
CA LEU A 383 -8.17 -2.94 15.79
C LEU A 383 -9.57 -2.38 16.17
N PRO A 384 -10.45 -3.19 16.78
CA PRO A 384 -11.73 -2.70 17.28
C PRO A 384 -11.56 -1.92 18.58
N VAL A 385 -12.59 -1.17 18.96
CA VAL A 385 -12.67 -0.42 20.22
C VAL A 385 -14.05 -0.56 20.84
N SER A 386 -14.13 -0.35 22.15
CA SER A 386 -15.38 -0.27 22.91
C SER A 386 -15.52 1.09 23.59
N GLU A 387 -16.72 1.43 24.03
CA GLU A 387 -16.95 2.58 24.91
C GLU A 387 -16.03 2.51 26.14
N ASN A 388 -15.45 3.66 26.49
CA ASN A 388 -14.39 3.86 27.48
C ASN A 388 -12.99 3.33 27.08
N ASP A 389 -12.79 2.83 25.87
CA ASP A 389 -11.44 2.60 25.36
C ASP A 389 -10.82 3.91 24.84
N LEU A 390 -9.48 3.94 24.75
CA LEU A 390 -8.79 4.99 24.00
C LEU A 390 -8.76 4.65 22.51
N VAL A 391 -9.03 5.65 21.67
CA VAL A 391 -8.97 5.55 20.22
C VAL A 391 -7.89 6.48 19.67
N ILE A 392 -7.01 5.92 18.84
CA ILE A 392 -5.94 6.69 18.18
C ILE A 392 -6.53 7.40 16.96
N VAL A 393 -6.56 8.72 17.00
CA VAL A 393 -7.12 9.59 15.95
C VAL A 393 -6.02 10.09 15.01
N GLY A 394 -4.81 10.33 15.52
CA GLY A 394 -3.69 10.84 14.74
C GLY A 394 -3.93 12.25 14.18
N THR A 395 -2.95 12.77 13.44
CA THR A 395 -2.97 14.18 12.97
C THR A 395 -3.75 14.39 11.67
N GLY A 396 -4.16 13.30 11.01
CA GLY A 396 -4.85 13.37 9.72
C GLY A 396 -3.90 13.62 8.54
N ARG A 397 -2.63 13.21 8.67
CA ARG A 397 -1.56 13.36 7.66
C ARG A 397 -0.70 12.11 7.59
#